data_AF-A0A803QZQ0-F1
#
_entry.id   AF-A0A803QZQ0-F1
#
_cell.length_a   1.000
_cell.length_b   1.000
_cell.length_c   1.000
_cell.angle_alpha   90.00
_cell.angle_beta   90.00
_cell.angle_gamma   90.00
#
_symmetry.space_group_name_H-M   'P 1'
#
loop_
_entity.id
_entity.type
_entity.pdbx_description
1 polymer ?
#
loop_
_entity_poly.entity_id
_entity_poly.type
_entity_poly.pdbx_seq_one_letter_code
_entity_poly.pdbx_strand_id
1 'polypeptide(L)' 'MDDSGDAKPKGLNGGLIVLIVVFGLLLMFLIGNFVLYTYAQKNLPPKKKKPISKKKMKKERLKQGVSAPGE' A
#
# COMPACT_ATOMS: atom_id res chain seq x y z
N MET A 1 -5.53 57.68 -11.97
CA MET A 1 -5.38 57.15 -10.60
C MET A 1 -5.35 55.65 -10.73
N ASP A 2 -4.14 55.09 -10.81
CA ASP A 2 -3.95 53.64 -10.88
C ASP A 2 -3.99 53.08 -9.46
N ASP A 3 -5.11 52.45 -9.10
CA ASP A 3 -5.23 51.61 -7.90
C ASP A 3 -4.66 50.23 -8.24
N SER A 4 -3.33 50.14 -8.24
CA SER A 4 -2.64 48.86 -8.31
C SER A 4 -2.59 48.30 -6.88
N GLY A 5 -3.43 47.29 -6.63
CA GLY A 5 -3.43 46.55 -5.39
C GLY A 5 -2.06 45.96 -5.09
N ASP A 6 -1.31 46.62 -4.21
CA ASP A 6 -0.11 46.10 -3.59
C ASP A 6 -0.46 44.87 -2.74
N ALA A 7 -0.49 43.70 -3.39
CA ALA A 7 -0.51 42.41 -2.72
C ALA A 7 0.85 42.19 -2.03
N LYS A 8 1.05 42.88 -0.92
CA LYS A 8 2.20 42.70 -0.03
C LYS A 8 2.29 41.20 0.31
N PRO A 9 3.45 40.54 0.13
CA PRO A 9 3.57 39.12 0.40
C PRO A 9 3.38 38.89 1.91
N LYS A 10 2.18 38.49 2.30
CA LYS A 10 1.90 38.02 3.65
C LYS A 10 2.62 36.68 3.78
N GLY A 11 3.72 36.66 4.53
CA GLY A 11 4.50 35.45 4.78
C GLY A 11 3.63 34.30 5.25
N LEU A 12 4.06 33.05 4.97
CA LEU A 12 3.31 31.85 5.33
C LEU A 12 2.94 31.87 6.83
N ASN A 13 1.65 31.73 7.13
CA ASN A 13 1.16 31.74 8.51
C ASN A 13 1.73 30.54 9.28
N GLY A 14 2.10 30.74 10.55
CA GLY A 14 2.64 29.66 11.39
C GLY A 14 1.75 28.42 11.45
N GLY A 15 0.43 28.60 11.56
CA GLY A 15 -0.52 27.47 11.56
C GLY A 15 -0.54 26.68 10.24
N LEU A 16 -0.32 27.37 9.11
CA LEU A 16 -0.27 26.72 7.80
C LEU A 16 1.04 25.93 7.63
N ILE A 17 2.15 26.47 8.12
CA ILE A 17 3.44 25.76 8.18
C ILE A 17 3.30 24.49 9.02
N VAL A 18 2.71 24.59 10.21
CA VAL A 18 2.50 23.43 11.09
C VAL A 18 1.61 22.39 10.41
N LEU A 19 0.54 22.80 9.72
CA LEU A 19 -0.34 21.88 9.00
C LEU A 19 0.44 21.09 7.93
N ILE A 20 1.27 21.77 7.13
CA ILE A 20 2.10 21.13 6.11
C ILE A 20 3.14 20.20 6.75
N VAL A 21 3.78 20.62 7.85
CA VAL A 21 4.80 19.80 8.52
C VAL A 21 4.18 18.53 9.11
N VAL A 22 3.08 18.66 9.85
CA VAL A 22 2.41 17.50 10.46
C VAL A 22 1.84 16.57 9.38
N PHE A 23 1.18 17.13 8.36
CA PHE A 23 0.65 16.34 7.26
C PHE A 23 1.76 15.65 6.45
N GLY A 24 2.84 16.36 6.17
CA GLY A 24 4.01 15.83 5.47
C GLY A 24 4.72 14.71 6.25
N LEU A 25 4.89 14.89 7.56
CA LEU A 25 5.45 13.85 8.44
C LEU A 25 4.58 12.60 8.46
N LEU A 26 3.26 12.76 8.60
CA LEU A 26 2.32 11.64 8.57
C LEU A 26 2.34 10.91 7.23
N LEU A 27 2.31 11.65 6.11
CA LEU A 27 2.40 11.06 4.78
C LEU A 27 3.71 10.32 4.58
N MET A 28 4.84 10.91 4.96
CA MET A 28 6.16 10.30 4.81
C MET A 28 6.27 9.01 5.64
N PHE A 29 5.72 9.02 6.86
CA PHE A 29 5.66 7.83 7.71
C PHE A 29 4.77 6.74 7.11
N LEU A 30 3.59 7.08 6.61
CA LEU A 30 2.68 6.12 5.97
C LEU A 30 3.30 5.52 4.70
N ILE A 31 3.89 6.36 3.84
CA ILE A 31 4.52 5.91 2.60
C ILE A 31 5.72 5.01 2.92
N GLY A 32 6.59 5.42 3.85
CA GLY A 32 7.73 4.61 4.28
C GLY A 32 7.29 3.25 4.82
N ASN A 33 6.25 3.21 5.66
CA ASN A 33 5.72 1.96 6.18
C ASN A 33 5.05 1.11 5.09
N PHE A 34 4.33 1.73 4.15
CA PHE A 34 3.69 1.02 3.05
C PHE A 34 4.73 0.40 2.10
N VAL A 35 5.78 1.13 1.76
CA VAL A 35 6.90 0.63 0.95
C VAL A 35 7.60 -0.51 1.67
N LEU A 36 7.89 -0.37 2.97
CA LEU A 36 8.51 -1.43 3.74
C LEU A 36 7.61 -2.68 3.86
N TYR A 37 6.32 -2.49 4.10
CA TYR A 37 5.33 -3.56 4.17
C TYR A 37 5.24 -4.31 2.83
N THR A 38 5.15 -3.58 1.72
CA THR A 38 5.06 -4.18 0.38
C THR A 38 6.38 -4.85 -0.01
N TYR A 39 7.53 -4.28 0.34
CA TYR A 39 8.83 -4.91 0.16
C TYR A 39 8.94 -6.21 0.96
N ALA A 40 8.55 -6.18 2.23
CA ALA A 40 8.49 -7.37 3.06
C ALA A 40 7.55 -8.40 2.46
N GLN A 41 6.34 -8.05 2.04
CA GLN A 41 5.41 -9.00 1.41
C GLN A 41 5.94 -9.60 0.09
N LYS A 42 6.71 -8.84 -0.70
CA LYS A 42 7.32 -9.34 -1.93
C LYS A 42 8.49 -10.30 -1.66
N ASN A 43 9.26 -10.06 -0.59
CA ASN A 43 10.39 -10.91 -0.19
C ASN A 43 9.98 -12.03 0.77
N LEU A 44 8.79 -11.92 1.38
CA LEU A 44 8.24 -12.99 2.19
C LEU A 44 7.90 -14.14 1.25
N PRO A 45 8.40 -15.36 1.53
CA PRO A 45 8.01 -16.52 0.75
C PRO A 45 6.48 -16.62 0.77
N PRO A 46 5.85 -16.93 -0.39
CA PRO A 46 4.40 -17.01 -0.48
C PRO A 46 3.93 -17.87 0.67
N LYS A 47 3.10 -17.30 1.57
CA LYS A 47 2.63 -17.98 2.79
C LYS A 47 2.25 -19.38 2.37
N LYS A 48 3.11 -20.36 2.69
CA LYS A 48 2.91 -21.74 2.24
C LYS A 48 1.57 -22.12 2.84
N LYS A 49 0.51 -22.09 2.03
CA LYS A 49 -0.78 -22.68 2.43
C LYS A 49 -0.38 -24.06 2.93
N LYS A 50 -0.73 -24.39 4.18
CA LYS A 50 -0.30 -25.62 4.84
C LYS A 50 -0.35 -26.72 3.78
N PRO A 51 0.79 -27.36 3.45
CA PRO A 51 0.85 -28.23 2.28
C PRO A 51 -0.29 -29.22 2.41
N ILE A 52 -1.28 -29.05 1.55
CA ILE A 52 -2.49 -29.82 1.64
C ILE A 52 -2.04 -31.23 1.24
N SER A 53 -2.15 -32.19 2.15
CA SER A 53 -1.73 -33.56 1.91
C SER A 53 -2.22 -34.00 0.51
N LYS A 54 -1.38 -34.70 -0.25
CA LYS A 54 -1.71 -35.15 -1.61
C LYS A 54 -3.07 -35.84 -1.68
N LYS A 55 -3.49 -36.52 -0.60
CA LYS A 55 -4.84 -37.11 -0.45
C LYS A 55 -5.97 -36.07 -0.47
N LYS A 56 -5.82 -34.96 0.26
CA LYS A 56 -6.77 -33.83 0.27
C LYS A 56 -6.77 -33.09 -1.06
N MET A 57 -5.60 -32.87 -1.69
CA MET A 57 -5.54 -32.26 -3.03
C MET A 57 -6.25 -33.11 -4.08
N LYS A 58 -6.05 -34.43 -4.07
CA LYS A 58 -6.75 -35.34 -4.99
C LYS A 58 -8.26 -35.34 -4.71
N LYS A 59 -8.67 -35.34 -3.43
CA LYS A 59 -10.09 -35.27 -3.03
C LYS A 59 -10.77 -33.96 -3.47
N GLU A 60 -10.09 -32.82 -3.34
CA GLU A 60 -10.61 -31.52 -3.79
C GLU A 60 -10.67 -31.47 -5.33
N ARG A 61 -9.64 -31.95 -6.04
CA ARG A 61 -9.62 -32.03 -7.51
C ARG A 61 -10.72 -32.96 -8.07
N LEU A 62 -10.94 -34.11 -7.44
CA LEU A 62 -12.03 -35.04 -7.77
C LEU A 62 -13.41 -34.41 -7.55
N LYS A 63 -13.59 -33.64 -6.47
CA LYS A 63 -14.84 -32.92 -6.19
C LYS A 63 -15.10 -31.77 -7.17
N GLN A 64 -14.05 -31.12 -7.63
CA GLN A 64 -14.13 -30.02 -8.60
C GLN A 64 -14.31 -30.53 -10.04
N GLY A 65 -14.33 -31.86 -10.26
CA GLY A 65 -14.50 -32.43 -11.60
C GLY A 65 -13.37 -32.09 -12.56
N VAL A 66 -12.22 -31.62 -12.05
CA VAL A 66 -11.07 -31.27 -12.87
C VAL A 66 -10.42 -32.57 -13.33
N SER A 67 -10.65 -32.95 -14.58
CA SER A 67 -9.92 -34.06 -15.21
C SER A 67 -8.43 -33.77 -15.09
N ALA A 68 -7.66 -34.82 -14.82
CA ALA A 68 -6.22 -34.69 -14.72
C ALA A 68 -5.69 -34.01 -16.00
N PRO A 69 -4.76 -33.04 -15.91
CA PRO A 69 -4.05 -32.56 -17.09
C PRO A 69 -3.24 -33.74 -17.64
N GLY A 70 -3.75 -34.41 -18.66
CA GLY A 70 -3.20 -35.63 -19.23
C GLY A 70 -4.25 -36.74 -19.36
N GLU A 71 -5.11 -36.59 -20.37
CA GLU A 71 -5.24 -37.65 -21.39
C GLU A 71 -4.03 -37.56 -22.31
#